data_AF-A0A9W8YES8-F1
#
_entry.id   AF-A0A9W8YES8-F1
#
_cell.length_a   1.000
_cell.length_b   1.000
_cell.length_c   1.000
_cell.angle_alpha   90.00
_cell.angle_beta   90.00
_cell.angle_gamma   90.00
#
_symmetry.space_group_name_H-M   'P 1'
#
loop_
_entity.id
_entity.type
_entity.pdbx_description
1 polymer ?
#
loop_
_entity_poly.entity_id
_entity_poly.type
_entity_poly.pdbx_seq_one_letter_code
_entity_poly.pdbx_strand_id
1 'polypeptide(L)'
;MSRFQPLSHHPSHQPQVLNRSSHSGTPASPHYHHLLRNVLAWYRRFSPLGWTIYVLDVVPNSPLNVSNFIDTASPSVVPAAFTHKTLDGHYAAQHTSDLIRYPFLLKYGGVYLDVGILQFGDLDWLWTKHITNPESSFDFAGFTMGDPPDLQIVNFALMSGANNPLVRRAHHIVLKVWEGKTNTTGAHKHPLVSHVPLMRVPQEVVVDHEGHGKMVINDEVMTDYAVQIQCMGSAQGWLDEEDNWDGPKYVREKCWLLSMMTGAFPHEQMTNWSGQRQFDLLKLPIPKTGEKESEDQALARQIVEKLVADSWCLKLGHGFSAKLFGGDTLGMLWRKHDGSDCEDETYAGWLRWAEINCRQQHVIGPMKVPVYEPTMRGKLLP
;
A
#
# COMPACT_ATOMS: atom_id res chain seq x y z
N MET A 1 -56.45 -13.96 2.17
CA MET A 1 -56.47 -12.49 2.10
C MET A 1 -55.04 -11.99 2.26
N SER A 2 -54.51 -11.44 1.18
CA SER A 2 -53.16 -10.89 1.06
C SER A 2 -53.11 -9.43 1.51
N ARG A 3 -51.88 -9.00 1.82
CA ARG A 3 -51.31 -7.65 2.09
C ARG A 3 -50.59 -7.73 3.44
N PHE A 4 -49.27 -7.57 3.50
CA PHE A 4 -48.55 -6.35 3.15
C PHE A 4 -47.15 -6.61 2.59
N GLN A 5 -46.81 -5.86 1.55
CA GLN A 5 -45.49 -5.27 1.34
C GLN A 5 -45.62 -3.77 1.71
N PRO A 6 -44.55 -3.09 2.14
CA PRO A 6 -43.58 -2.58 1.18
C PRO A 6 -42.11 -2.89 1.51
N LEU A 7 -41.37 -3.15 0.43
CA LEU A 7 -39.93 -2.97 0.31
C LEU A 7 -39.58 -1.48 0.48
N SER A 8 -38.79 -1.16 1.50
CA SER A 8 -37.85 -0.02 1.45
C SER A 8 -36.92 -0.07 2.66
N HIS A 9 -35.68 -0.51 2.45
CA HIS A 9 -34.49 0.05 3.07
C HIS A 9 -33.27 -0.52 2.34
N HIS A 10 -32.64 0.32 1.53
CA HIS A 10 -31.23 0.17 1.18
C HIS A 10 -30.41 0.57 2.41
N PRO A 11 -29.53 -0.33 2.88
CA PRO A 11 -28.22 0.08 3.34
C PRO A 11 -27.19 -0.56 2.41
N SER A 12 -26.44 0.29 1.71
CA SER A 12 -25.23 -0.08 0.98
C SER A 12 -24.17 -0.57 1.97
N HIS A 13 -24.27 -1.83 2.42
CA HIS A 13 -23.19 -2.51 3.13
C HIS A 13 -22.19 -3.02 2.09
N GLN A 14 -21.20 -2.19 1.73
CA GLN A 14 -19.99 -2.68 1.07
C GLN A 14 -18.88 -2.81 2.13
N PRO A 15 -18.40 -4.03 2.43
CA PRO A 15 -17.48 -4.30 3.54
C PRO A 15 -16.01 -4.34 3.09
N GLN A 16 -15.10 -3.44 3.51
CA GLN A 16 -13.69 -3.59 3.07
C GLN A 16 -12.57 -3.04 3.97
N VAL A 17 -11.69 -3.90 4.50
CA VAL A 17 -10.23 -3.67 4.48
C VAL A 17 -9.64 -5.03 4.20
N LEU A 18 -8.83 -5.17 3.16
CA LEU A 18 -8.31 -6.48 2.76
C LEU A 18 -6.79 -6.44 2.67
N ASN A 19 -6.15 -7.31 3.43
CA ASN A 19 -4.69 -7.39 3.52
C ASN A 19 -4.25 -8.84 3.74
N ARG A 20 -2.99 -9.18 3.47
CA ARG A 20 -2.37 -10.47 3.78
C ARG A 20 -1.08 -10.26 4.57
N SER A 21 -0.94 -10.98 5.67
CA SER A 21 0.37 -11.24 6.27
C SER A 21 1.08 -12.36 5.50
N SER A 22 2.33 -12.16 5.11
CA SER A 22 3.15 -13.15 4.42
C SER A 22 3.52 -14.32 5.35
N HIS A 23 2.69 -15.37 5.53
CA HIS A 23 3.14 -16.56 6.27
C HIS A 23 2.67 -17.91 5.70
N SER A 24 3.67 -18.79 5.56
CA SER A 24 3.53 -20.24 5.79
C SER A 24 2.88 -20.47 7.15
N GLY A 25 1.84 -21.29 7.22
CA GLY A 25 0.97 -21.41 8.39
C GLY A 25 1.65 -21.95 9.64
N THR A 26 2.13 -21.06 10.50
CA THR A 26 2.47 -21.32 11.89
C THR A 26 1.70 -20.37 12.81
N PRO A 27 1.35 -20.78 14.04
CA PRO A 27 0.78 -19.87 15.02
C PRO A 27 1.74 -18.71 15.22
N ALA A 28 1.20 -17.48 15.24
CA ALA A 28 1.89 -16.20 15.38
C ALA A 28 3.35 -16.34 15.85
N SER A 29 4.28 -16.35 14.89
CA SER A 29 5.69 -16.23 15.23
C SER A 29 5.88 -14.89 15.97
N PRO A 30 6.59 -14.87 17.11
CA PRO A 30 6.78 -13.66 17.92
C PRO A 30 7.41 -12.49 17.15
N HIS A 31 7.96 -12.74 15.97
CA HIS A 31 8.58 -11.76 15.09
C HIS A 31 7.59 -10.84 14.33
N TYR A 32 6.27 -10.98 14.51
CA TYR A 32 5.28 -10.17 13.76
C TYR A 32 4.27 -9.43 14.63
N HIS A 33 4.49 -9.35 15.94
CA HIS A 33 3.57 -8.67 16.85
C HIS A 33 3.35 -7.20 16.50
N HIS A 34 4.39 -6.47 16.07
CA HIS A 34 4.25 -5.07 15.65
C HIS A 34 3.31 -4.90 14.43
N LEU A 35 3.28 -5.84 13.49
CA LEU A 35 2.32 -5.80 12.37
C LEU A 35 0.91 -6.18 12.81
N LEU A 36 0.79 -7.14 13.74
CA LEU A 36 -0.51 -7.50 14.33
C LEU A 36 -1.11 -6.31 15.09
N ARG A 37 -0.29 -5.52 15.79
CA ARG A 37 -0.72 -4.29 16.47
C ARG A 37 -1.33 -3.28 15.49
N ASN A 38 -0.76 -3.13 14.28
CA ASN A 38 -1.34 -2.29 13.22
C ASN A 38 -2.77 -2.76 12.88
N VAL A 39 -2.94 -4.06 12.62
CA VAL A 39 -4.27 -4.63 12.28
C VAL A 39 -5.27 -4.45 13.42
N LEU A 40 -4.85 -4.65 14.66
CA LEU A 40 -5.70 -4.47 15.84
C LEU A 40 -6.07 -2.99 16.03
N ALA A 41 -5.16 -2.06 15.76
CA ALA A 41 -5.44 -0.63 15.78
C ALA A 41 -6.49 -0.25 14.72
N TRP A 42 -6.34 -0.76 13.49
CA TRP A 42 -7.36 -0.59 12.45
C TRP A 42 -8.71 -1.14 12.89
N TYR A 43 -8.75 -2.34 13.47
CA TYR A 43 -9.99 -2.96 13.93
C TYR A 43 -10.67 -2.12 15.00
N ARG A 44 -9.92 -1.66 16.00
CA ARG A 44 -10.45 -0.82 17.08
C ARG A 44 -10.97 0.52 16.56
N ARG A 45 -10.32 1.08 15.54
CA ARG A 45 -10.69 2.39 14.99
C ARG A 45 -11.85 2.33 14.00
N PHE A 46 -11.83 1.37 13.08
CA PHE A 46 -12.71 1.37 11.91
C PHE A 46 -13.90 0.41 12.05
N SER A 47 -13.78 -0.69 12.80
CA SER A 47 -14.93 -1.60 12.99
C SER A 47 -16.15 -0.92 13.64
N PRO A 48 -16.01 -0.01 14.64
CA PRO A 48 -17.14 0.75 15.16
C PRO A 48 -17.82 1.66 14.12
N LEU A 49 -17.11 2.01 13.04
CA LEU A 49 -17.62 2.81 11.92
C LEU A 49 -18.25 1.94 10.81
N GLY A 50 -18.29 0.61 11.00
CA GLY A 50 -18.90 -0.33 10.06
C GLY A 50 -17.93 -1.01 9.09
N TRP A 51 -16.62 -0.82 9.26
CA TRP A 51 -15.62 -1.48 8.43
C TRP A 51 -15.40 -2.94 8.85
N THR A 52 -15.26 -3.83 7.87
CA THR A 52 -14.84 -5.22 8.11
C THR A 52 -13.40 -5.40 7.69
N ILE A 53 -12.56 -5.92 8.58
CA ILE A 53 -11.13 -6.11 8.33
C ILE A 53 -10.81 -7.57 8.07
N TYR A 54 -10.19 -7.84 6.93
CA TYR A 54 -9.72 -9.14 6.48
C TYR A 54 -8.20 -9.18 6.43
N VAL A 55 -7.62 -10.16 7.11
CA VAL A 55 -6.24 -10.60 6.91
C VAL A 55 -6.27 -11.97 6.25
N LEU A 56 -5.98 -12.02 4.95
CA LEU A 56 -6.07 -13.20 4.11
C LEU A 56 -4.77 -13.98 4.05
N ASP A 57 -4.88 -15.22 3.60
CA ASP A 57 -3.75 -16.13 3.38
C ASP A 57 -3.93 -16.99 2.11
N VAL A 58 -2.95 -17.86 1.86
CA VAL A 58 -3.00 -18.89 0.79
C VAL A 58 -2.89 -20.30 1.37
N VAL A 59 -3.11 -20.44 2.68
CA VAL A 59 -3.00 -21.69 3.43
C VAL A 59 -4.18 -22.58 3.07
N PRO A 60 -3.94 -23.81 2.56
CA PRO A 60 -5.02 -24.73 2.21
C PRO A 60 -6.02 -24.92 3.36
N ASN A 61 -7.31 -24.92 3.05
CA ASN A 61 -8.42 -25.08 4.01
C ASN A 61 -8.57 -23.96 5.05
N SER A 62 -7.76 -22.89 5.00
CA SER A 62 -8.01 -21.71 5.84
C SER A 62 -9.35 -21.07 5.45
N PRO A 63 -10.20 -20.65 6.42
CA PRO A 63 -11.38 -19.84 6.11
C PRO A 63 -11.00 -18.48 5.50
N LEU A 64 -9.78 -18.01 5.76
CA LEU A 64 -9.21 -16.76 5.24
C LEU A 64 -8.39 -16.98 3.96
N ASN A 65 -8.44 -18.18 3.37
CA ASN A 65 -7.81 -18.42 2.09
C ASN A 65 -8.46 -17.55 1.01
N VAL A 66 -7.63 -16.85 0.23
CA VAL A 66 -8.04 -16.00 -0.89
C VAL A 66 -9.00 -16.68 -1.89
N SER A 67 -8.90 -18.00 -2.08
CA SER A 67 -9.78 -18.76 -2.99
C SER A 67 -11.24 -18.78 -2.55
N ASN A 68 -11.52 -18.50 -1.28
CA ASN A 68 -12.89 -18.37 -0.77
C ASN A 68 -13.55 -17.05 -1.18
N PHE A 69 -12.75 -16.07 -1.64
CA PHE A 69 -13.21 -14.71 -1.90
C PHE A 69 -13.07 -14.29 -3.37
N ILE A 70 -12.08 -14.79 -4.11
CA ILE A 70 -11.89 -14.53 -5.55
C ILE A 70 -11.69 -15.86 -6.28
N ASP A 71 -12.04 -15.89 -7.57
CA ASP A 71 -11.87 -17.10 -8.39
C ASP A 71 -10.40 -17.27 -8.79
N THR A 72 -9.62 -17.89 -7.91
CA THR A 72 -8.19 -18.13 -8.12
C THR A 72 -7.90 -19.23 -9.14
N ALA A 73 -8.92 -19.84 -9.75
CA ALA A 73 -8.75 -20.80 -10.84
C ALA A 73 -8.90 -20.12 -12.22
N SER A 74 -9.44 -18.90 -12.27
CA SER A 74 -9.67 -18.19 -13.52
C SER A 74 -8.44 -17.39 -13.97
N PRO A 75 -7.95 -17.60 -15.21
CA PRO A 75 -6.84 -16.82 -15.78
C PRO A 75 -7.19 -15.35 -16.01
N SER A 76 -8.48 -14.99 -15.91
CA SER A 76 -8.94 -13.58 -15.96
C SER A 76 -8.88 -12.86 -14.61
N VAL A 77 -8.53 -13.58 -13.53
CA VAL A 77 -8.47 -13.04 -12.16
C VAL A 77 -7.05 -13.13 -11.60
N VAL A 78 -6.34 -14.24 -11.82
CA VAL A 78 -4.94 -14.41 -11.39
C VAL A 78 -4.12 -15.10 -12.48
N PRO A 79 -2.81 -14.86 -12.58
CA PRO A 79 -1.99 -15.54 -13.58
C PRO A 79 -1.83 -17.03 -13.26
N ALA A 80 -1.44 -17.81 -14.28
CA ALA A 80 -1.17 -19.24 -14.14
C ALA A 80 -0.15 -19.55 -13.04
N ALA A 81 0.84 -18.67 -12.85
CA ALA A 81 1.84 -18.80 -11.79
C ALA A 81 1.20 -18.93 -10.40
N PHE A 82 0.22 -18.08 -10.12
CA PHE A 82 -0.52 -18.06 -8.86
C PHE A 82 -1.35 -19.34 -8.69
N THR A 83 -2.14 -19.65 -9.71
CA THR A 83 -3.05 -20.82 -9.73
C THR A 83 -2.30 -22.11 -9.46
N HIS A 84 -1.16 -22.30 -10.13
CA HIS A 84 -0.34 -23.51 -10.02
C HIS A 84 0.68 -23.45 -8.86
N LYS A 85 0.72 -22.37 -8.08
CA LYS A 85 1.68 -22.15 -6.99
C LYS A 85 3.14 -22.31 -7.44
N THR A 86 3.45 -21.75 -8.60
CA THR A 86 4.78 -21.82 -9.24
C THR A 86 5.57 -20.51 -9.15
N LEU A 87 5.08 -19.52 -8.38
CA LEU A 87 5.87 -18.31 -8.11
C LEU A 87 7.20 -18.68 -7.46
N ASP A 88 8.29 -18.14 -8.00
CA ASP A 88 9.65 -18.38 -7.52
C ASP A 88 10.40 -17.06 -7.24
N GLY A 89 11.65 -17.19 -6.79
CA GLY A 89 12.49 -16.06 -6.43
C GLY A 89 12.29 -15.57 -4.99
N HIS A 90 13.21 -14.70 -4.55
CA HIS A 90 13.32 -14.25 -3.17
C HIS A 90 12.08 -13.47 -2.67
N TYR A 91 11.34 -12.85 -3.59
CA TYR A 91 10.17 -12.02 -3.28
C TYR A 91 8.82 -12.67 -3.64
N ALA A 92 8.80 -13.99 -3.91
CA ALA A 92 7.59 -14.72 -4.30
C ALA A 92 6.39 -14.48 -3.36
N ALA A 93 6.63 -14.43 -2.04
CA ALA A 93 5.58 -14.15 -1.05
C ALA A 93 4.95 -12.77 -1.23
N GLN A 94 5.77 -11.75 -1.52
CA GLN A 94 5.29 -10.41 -1.80
C GLN A 94 4.57 -10.35 -3.14
N HIS A 95 5.14 -10.91 -4.20
CA HIS A 95 4.49 -10.96 -5.51
C HIS A 95 3.16 -11.72 -5.48
N THR A 96 3.03 -12.73 -4.62
CA THR A 96 1.74 -13.40 -4.39
C THR A 96 0.70 -12.42 -3.82
N SER A 97 1.09 -11.49 -2.95
CA SER A 97 0.22 -10.42 -2.44
C SER A 97 -0.12 -9.41 -3.54
N ASP A 98 0.87 -8.99 -4.32
CA ASP A 98 0.68 -8.06 -5.45
C ASP A 98 -0.40 -8.60 -6.39
N LEU A 99 -0.33 -9.88 -6.78
CA LEU A 99 -1.24 -10.50 -7.75
C LEU A 99 -2.71 -10.54 -7.34
N ILE A 100 -3.03 -10.38 -6.07
CA ILE A 100 -4.43 -10.40 -5.57
C ILE A 100 -4.99 -9.02 -5.26
N ARG A 101 -4.17 -7.97 -5.14
CA ARG A 101 -4.65 -6.62 -4.74
C ARG A 101 -5.76 -6.10 -5.66
N TYR A 102 -5.50 -6.10 -6.97
CA TYR A 102 -6.47 -5.60 -7.95
C TYR A 102 -7.72 -6.49 -8.08
N PRO A 103 -7.63 -7.84 -8.14
CA PRO A 103 -8.81 -8.70 -8.08
C PRO A 103 -9.76 -8.37 -6.93
N PHE A 104 -9.23 -8.12 -5.74
CA PHE A 104 -10.06 -7.76 -4.58
C PHE A 104 -10.68 -6.37 -4.71
N LEU A 105 -9.91 -5.36 -5.11
CA LEU A 105 -10.44 -4.02 -5.37
C LEU A 105 -11.49 -4.02 -6.48
N LEU A 106 -11.32 -4.82 -7.53
CA LEU A 106 -12.29 -4.93 -8.62
C LEU A 106 -13.58 -5.60 -8.16
N LYS A 107 -13.48 -6.72 -7.43
CA LYS A 107 -14.65 -7.47 -6.99
C LYS A 107 -15.43 -6.76 -5.89
N TYR A 108 -14.72 -6.19 -4.91
CA TYR A 108 -15.34 -5.68 -3.70
C TYR A 108 -15.25 -4.17 -3.54
N GLY A 109 -14.32 -3.49 -4.22
CA GLY A 109 -13.94 -2.12 -3.90
C GLY A 109 -13.09 -2.04 -2.63
N GLY A 110 -13.09 -0.87 -2.01
CA GLY A 110 -12.56 -0.64 -0.68
C GLY A 110 -11.12 -0.26 -0.60
N VAL A 111 -10.53 -0.62 0.54
CA VAL A 111 -9.14 -0.29 0.84
C VAL A 111 -8.29 -1.56 0.86
N TYR A 112 -7.29 -1.57 -0.01
CA TYR A 112 -6.12 -2.40 0.17
C TYR A 112 -5.07 -1.60 0.95
N LEU A 113 -4.54 -2.17 2.02
CA LEU A 113 -3.46 -1.60 2.82
C LEU A 113 -2.41 -2.67 3.08
N ASP A 114 -1.12 -2.35 2.94
CA ASP A 114 -0.06 -3.22 3.43
C ASP A 114 -0.06 -3.29 4.96
N VAL A 115 0.30 -4.46 5.54
CA VAL A 115 0.31 -4.68 7.00
C VAL A 115 1.26 -3.75 7.76
N GLY A 116 2.26 -3.19 7.09
CA GLY A 116 3.23 -2.26 7.68
C GLY A 116 2.75 -0.82 7.83
N ILE A 117 1.45 -0.53 7.68
CA ILE A 117 0.91 0.83 7.75
C ILE A 117 0.38 1.12 9.15
N LEU A 118 0.89 2.18 9.79
CA LEU A 118 0.24 2.80 10.94
C LEU A 118 -0.68 3.91 10.43
N GLN A 119 -1.97 3.83 10.73
CA GLN A 119 -2.98 4.68 10.09
C GLN A 119 -3.34 5.87 11.00
N PHE A 120 -3.16 7.11 10.51
CA PHE A 120 -3.48 8.33 11.25
C PHE A 120 -4.59 9.15 10.59
N GLY A 121 -4.55 9.26 9.27
CA GLY A 121 -5.52 9.99 8.46
C GLY A 121 -6.92 9.39 8.54
N ASP A 122 -7.92 10.23 8.29
CA ASP A 122 -9.33 9.87 8.36
C ASP A 122 -9.78 9.08 7.12
N LEU A 123 -9.50 7.77 7.15
CA LEU A 123 -9.85 6.82 6.09
C LEU A 123 -11.36 6.77 5.84
N ASP A 124 -12.17 6.75 6.91
CA ASP A 124 -13.62 6.69 6.82
C ASP A 124 -14.20 7.96 6.18
N TRP A 125 -13.69 9.13 6.55
CA TRP A 125 -14.07 10.37 5.91
C TRP A 125 -13.74 10.36 4.41
N LEU A 126 -12.54 9.92 4.01
CA LEU A 126 -12.15 9.88 2.59
C LEU A 126 -13.06 8.93 1.80
N TRP A 127 -13.36 7.78 2.38
CA TRP A 127 -14.27 6.81 1.79
C TRP A 127 -15.70 7.35 1.62
N THR A 128 -16.26 7.93 2.68
CA THR A 128 -17.67 8.35 2.71
C THR A 128 -17.93 9.69 2.04
N LYS A 129 -16.97 10.62 2.08
CA LYS A 129 -17.11 11.95 1.47
C LYS A 129 -16.70 12.00 0.02
N HIS A 130 -15.78 11.11 -0.38
CA HIS A 130 -15.24 11.12 -1.72
C HIS A 130 -15.54 9.82 -2.48
N ILE A 131 -14.97 8.69 -2.07
CA ILE A 131 -14.96 7.49 -2.93
C ILE A 131 -16.34 6.89 -3.17
N THR A 132 -17.21 6.86 -2.16
CA THR A 132 -18.58 6.33 -2.27
C THR A 132 -19.64 7.41 -2.48
N ASN A 133 -19.24 8.67 -2.48
CA ASN A 133 -20.15 9.78 -2.67
C ASN A 133 -20.33 10.08 -4.17
N PRO A 134 -21.53 9.87 -4.75
CA PRO A 134 -21.75 10.11 -6.18
C PRO A 134 -21.61 11.59 -6.59
N GLU A 135 -21.71 12.52 -5.63
CA GLU A 135 -21.51 13.95 -5.88
C GLU A 135 -20.02 14.34 -5.89
N SER A 136 -19.14 13.47 -5.40
CA SER A 136 -17.69 13.66 -5.49
C SER A 136 -17.19 13.25 -6.86
N SER A 137 -16.27 14.03 -7.43
CA SER A 137 -15.59 13.64 -8.67
C SER A 137 -14.61 12.48 -8.45
N PHE A 138 -14.11 12.28 -7.24
CA PHE A 138 -13.09 11.28 -6.93
C PHE A 138 -13.68 9.89 -6.70
N ASP A 139 -13.13 8.87 -7.38
CA ASP A 139 -13.53 7.46 -7.25
C ASP A 139 -12.33 6.49 -7.04
N PHE A 140 -11.13 7.06 -6.91
CA PHE A 140 -9.88 6.39 -6.54
C PHE A 140 -9.05 7.25 -5.58
N ALA A 141 -8.37 6.65 -4.61
CA ALA A 141 -7.36 7.30 -3.80
C ALA A 141 -6.13 6.42 -3.58
N GLY A 142 -4.98 7.06 -3.41
CA GLY A 142 -3.71 6.36 -3.19
C GLY A 142 -2.55 7.32 -3.00
N PHE A 143 -1.36 6.77 -3.04
CA PHE A 143 -0.12 7.53 -2.95
C PHE A 143 0.63 7.54 -4.27
N THR A 144 1.47 8.55 -4.48
CA THR A 144 2.37 8.62 -5.62
C THR A 144 3.83 8.70 -5.19
N MET A 145 4.69 8.13 -6.02
CA MET A 145 6.10 8.45 -6.09
C MET A 145 6.38 9.37 -7.28
N GLY A 146 7.41 10.20 -7.17
CA GLY A 146 7.72 11.22 -8.16
C GLY A 146 6.78 12.43 -8.10
N ASP A 147 7.14 13.44 -8.88
CA ASP A 147 6.35 14.64 -9.06
C ASP A 147 5.75 14.66 -10.47
N PRO A 148 4.60 15.32 -10.69
CA PRO A 148 4.08 15.45 -12.04
C PRO A 148 5.07 16.15 -12.99
N PRO A 149 5.14 15.75 -14.26
CA PRO A 149 4.29 14.76 -14.92
C PRO A 149 4.69 13.29 -14.68
N ASP A 150 5.86 13.02 -14.11
CA ASP A 150 6.43 11.67 -13.95
C ASP A 150 5.93 10.94 -12.68
N LEU A 151 4.69 11.21 -12.27
CA LEU A 151 4.09 10.60 -11.07
C LEU A 151 3.68 9.14 -11.33
N GLN A 152 3.97 8.25 -10.39
CA GLN A 152 3.53 6.85 -10.43
C GLN A 152 2.74 6.52 -9.17
N ILE A 153 1.53 5.96 -9.32
CA ILE A 153 0.73 5.53 -8.17
C ILE A 153 1.33 4.27 -7.57
N VAL A 154 1.70 4.33 -6.29
CA VAL A 154 2.32 3.22 -5.56
C VAL A 154 1.28 2.28 -4.96
N ASN A 155 1.67 1.03 -4.69
CA ASN A 155 0.73 -0.08 -4.44
C ASN A 155 0.55 -0.48 -2.96
N PHE A 156 1.13 0.26 -2.00
CA PHE A 156 1.02 -0.08 -0.58
C PHE A 156 -0.33 0.31 0.05
N ALA A 157 -1.03 1.30 -0.52
CA ALA A 157 -2.33 1.76 -0.07
C ALA A 157 -3.15 2.23 -1.27
N LEU A 158 -4.26 1.55 -1.53
CA LEU A 158 -5.14 1.78 -2.67
C LEU A 158 -6.58 1.77 -2.18
N MET A 159 -7.37 2.76 -2.57
CA MET A 159 -8.77 2.87 -2.21
C MET A 159 -9.61 3.16 -3.45
N SER A 160 -10.69 2.41 -3.67
CA SER A 160 -11.57 2.66 -4.83
C SER A 160 -12.92 1.98 -4.67
N GLY A 161 -13.94 2.41 -5.42
CA GLY A 161 -15.15 1.61 -5.61
C GLY A 161 -14.86 0.28 -6.35
N ALA A 162 -15.81 -0.66 -6.29
CA ALA A 162 -15.74 -1.88 -7.10
C ALA A 162 -15.74 -1.53 -8.60
N ASN A 163 -15.15 -2.40 -9.42
CA ASN A 163 -15.02 -2.21 -10.87
C ASN A 163 -14.37 -0.88 -11.30
N ASN A 164 -13.47 -0.33 -10.48
CA ASN A 164 -12.79 0.92 -10.81
C ASN A 164 -12.04 0.83 -12.16
N PRO A 165 -12.23 1.80 -13.09
CA PRO A 165 -11.72 1.72 -14.45
C PRO A 165 -10.19 1.78 -14.56
N LEU A 166 -9.52 2.51 -13.67
CA LEU A 166 -8.05 2.54 -13.60
C LEU A 166 -7.51 1.20 -13.13
N VAL A 167 -8.07 0.67 -12.04
CA VAL A 167 -7.69 -0.65 -11.48
C VAL A 167 -7.93 -1.76 -12.50
N ARG A 168 -9.02 -1.70 -13.28
CA ARG A 168 -9.36 -2.69 -14.32
C ARG A 168 -8.27 -2.80 -15.38
N ARG A 169 -7.78 -1.64 -15.85
CA ARG A 169 -6.72 -1.55 -16.87
C ARG A 169 -5.36 -1.96 -16.31
N ALA A 170 -5.02 -1.49 -15.11
CA ALA A 170 -3.80 -1.92 -14.42
C ALA A 170 -3.80 -3.45 -14.21
N HIS A 171 -4.93 -4.04 -13.82
CA HIS A 171 -5.05 -5.48 -13.67
C HIS A 171 -4.90 -6.25 -14.98
N HIS A 172 -5.51 -5.77 -16.07
CA HIS A 172 -5.33 -6.36 -17.39
C HIS A 172 -3.85 -6.40 -17.78
N ILE A 173 -3.14 -5.28 -17.60
CA ILE A 173 -1.70 -5.18 -17.87
C ILE A 173 -0.91 -6.15 -16.99
N VAL A 174 -1.21 -6.24 -15.68
CA VAL A 174 -0.58 -7.21 -14.77
C VAL A 174 -0.75 -8.63 -15.31
N LEU A 175 -1.96 -9.05 -15.69
CA LEU A 175 -2.18 -10.40 -16.21
C LEU A 175 -1.34 -10.67 -17.46
N LYS A 176 -1.27 -9.71 -18.39
CA LYS A 176 -0.45 -9.80 -19.60
C LYS A 176 1.04 -9.90 -19.32
N VAL A 177 1.56 -9.06 -18.43
CA VAL A 177 2.98 -9.07 -18.04
C VAL A 177 3.38 -10.41 -17.40
N TRP A 178 2.45 -11.08 -16.72
CA TRP A 178 2.67 -12.37 -16.07
C TRP A 178 2.43 -13.59 -16.98
N GLU A 179 2.01 -13.43 -18.23
CA GLU A 179 1.80 -14.55 -19.16
C GLU A 179 3.11 -15.35 -19.36
N GLY A 180 3.09 -16.63 -18.98
CA GLY A 180 4.25 -17.52 -19.09
C GLY A 180 5.40 -17.23 -18.12
N LYS A 181 5.18 -16.43 -17.06
CA LYS A 181 6.22 -16.05 -16.07
C LYS A 181 5.98 -16.70 -14.71
N THR A 182 7.05 -16.94 -13.95
CA THR A 182 7.03 -17.38 -12.54
C THR A 182 7.61 -16.34 -11.57
N ASN A 183 8.31 -15.34 -12.10
CA ASN A 183 8.82 -14.17 -11.37
C ASN A 183 8.79 -12.93 -12.27
N THR A 184 9.21 -11.80 -11.73
CA THR A 184 9.12 -10.49 -12.40
C THR A 184 10.37 -10.07 -13.16
N THR A 185 11.37 -10.95 -13.31
CA THR A 185 12.63 -10.61 -13.99
C THR A 185 12.40 -10.24 -15.45
N GLY A 186 12.91 -9.08 -15.86
CA GLY A 186 12.75 -8.49 -17.18
C GLY A 186 11.33 -7.99 -17.49
N ALA A 187 10.44 -7.90 -16.50
CA ALA A 187 9.07 -7.45 -16.71
C ALA A 187 8.99 -5.99 -17.17
N HIS A 188 9.94 -5.13 -16.76
CA HIS A 188 10.06 -3.75 -17.24
C HIS A 188 10.24 -3.65 -18.77
N LYS A 189 10.71 -4.71 -19.43
CA LYS A 189 10.89 -4.76 -20.90
C LYS A 189 9.60 -5.10 -21.64
N HIS A 190 8.53 -5.47 -20.93
CA HIS A 190 7.28 -5.87 -21.56
C HIS A 190 6.66 -4.66 -22.30
N PRO A 191 6.18 -4.80 -23.56
CA PRO A 191 5.69 -3.67 -24.36
C PRO A 191 4.58 -2.85 -23.70
N LEU A 192 3.75 -3.49 -22.86
CA LEU A 192 2.70 -2.82 -22.12
C LEU A 192 3.19 -1.96 -20.94
N VAL A 193 4.48 -1.97 -20.59
CA VAL A 193 5.02 -1.14 -19.48
C VAL A 193 6.33 -0.44 -19.83
N SER A 194 7.03 -0.84 -20.89
CA SER A 194 8.37 -0.30 -21.23
C SER A 194 8.41 1.19 -21.61
N HIS A 195 7.25 1.80 -21.81
CA HIS A 195 7.07 3.23 -22.06
C HIS A 195 6.94 4.04 -20.75
N VAL A 196 6.79 3.37 -19.60
CA VAL A 196 6.77 3.98 -18.27
C VAL A 196 8.22 4.15 -17.80
N PRO A 197 8.60 5.32 -17.25
CA PRO A 197 9.94 5.49 -16.70
C PRO A 197 10.29 4.46 -15.62
N LEU A 198 11.52 3.95 -15.66
CA LEU A 198 12.04 3.07 -14.63
C LEU A 198 12.05 3.78 -13.27
N MET A 199 11.79 3.01 -12.21
CA MET A 199 11.94 3.51 -10.85
C MET A 199 13.43 3.72 -10.55
N ARG A 200 13.77 4.95 -10.20
CA ARG A 200 15.16 5.32 -9.92
C ARG A 200 15.57 4.90 -8.52
N VAL A 201 16.72 4.25 -8.42
CA VAL A 201 17.42 4.03 -7.16
C VAL A 201 18.45 5.15 -6.92
N PRO A 202 18.61 5.67 -5.69
CA PRO A 202 19.54 6.78 -5.43
C PRO A 202 20.99 6.44 -5.78
N GLN A 203 21.39 5.18 -5.59
CA GLN A 203 22.70 4.63 -5.91
C GLN A 203 22.56 3.13 -6.22
N GLU A 204 23.42 2.59 -7.08
CA GLU A 204 23.52 1.14 -7.25
C GLU A 204 24.06 0.51 -5.96
N VAL A 205 23.30 -0.42 -5.38
CA VAL A 205 23.70 -1.09 -4.14
C VAL A 205 24.01 -2.54 -4.42
N VAL A 206 25.20 -2.98 -4.01
CA VAL A 206 25.58 -4.39 -4.06
C VAL A 206 25.32 -5.01 -2.69
N VAL A 207 24.30 -5.85 -2.61
CA VAL A 207 23.92 -6.56 -1.38
C VAL A 207 24.30 -8.02 -1.48
N ASP A 208 24.76 -8.58 -0.36
CA ASP A 208 25.00 -10.02 -0.25
C ASP A 208 23.65 -10.74 -0.23
N HIS A 209 23.41 -11.57 -1.24
CA HIS A 209 22.23 -12.40 -1.31
C HIS A 209 22.56 -13.70 -0.58
N GLU A 210 22.02 -13.86 0.64
CA GLU A 210 22.19 -15.04 1.49
C GLU A 210 22.15 -16.33 0.66
N GLY A 211 23.32 -16.93 0.41
CA GLY A 211 23.47 -18.18 -0.34
C GLY A 211 23.41 -18.11 -1.89
N HIS A 212 23.16 -16.96 -2.50
CA HIS A 212 23.05 -16.81 -3.97
C HIS A 212 24.01 -15.75 -4.58
N GLY A 213 24.95 -15.20 -3.79
CA GLY A 213 25.99 -14.29 -4.28
C GLY A 213 25.61 -12.81 -4.21
N LYS A 214 26.34 -11.93 -4.88
CA LYS A 214 26.09 -10.48 -4.84
C LYS A 214 24.94 -10.09 -5.78
N MET A 215 23.92 -9.40 -5.28
CA MET A 215 22.84 -8.81 -6.08
C MET A 215 23.10 -7.31 -6.25
N VAL A 216 23.13 -6.84 -7.50
CA VAL A 216 23.17 -5.41 -7.83
C VAL A 216 21.73 -4.90 -7.89
N ILE A 217 21.39 -3.99 -6.98
CA ILE A 217 20.15 -3.24 -7.02
C ILE A 217 20.37 -2.02 -7.90
N ASN A 218 19.78 -2.05 -9.09
CA ASN A 218 19.71 -0.93 -10.03
C ASN A 218 18.25 -0.63 -10.38
N ASP A 219 18.04 0.35 -11.26
CA ASP A 219 16.70 0.79 -11.68
C ASP A 219 15.86 -0.34 -12.28
N GLU A 220 16.48 -1.21 -13.11
CA GLU A 220 15.80 -2.34 -13.74
C GLU A 220 15.30 -3.35 -12.70
N VAL A 221 16.17 -3.74 -11.76
CA VAL A 221 15.83 -4.71 -10.71
C VAL A 221 14.77 -4.16 -9.76
N MET A 222 14.84 -2.87 -9.39
CA MET A 222 13.81 -2.21 -8.60
C MET A 222 12.47 -2.17 -9.34
N THR A 223 12.51 -1.84 -10.63
CA THR A 223 11.32 -1.74 -11.48
C THR A 223 10.66 -3.11 -11.67
N ASP A 224 11.44 -4.16 -11.91
CA ASP A 224 10.95 -5.54 -11.98
C ASP A 224 10.36 -6.00 -10.65
N TYR A 225 11.04 -5.72 -9.54
CA TYR A 225 10.53 -6.05 -8.21
C TYR A 225 9.15 -5.42 -7.96
N ALA A 226 8.97 -4.15 -8.35
CA ALA A 226 7.76 -3.37 -8.16
C ALA A 226 6.87 -3.29 -9.41
N VAL A 227 6.88 -4.33 -10.26
CA VAL A 227 6.20 -4.33 -11.57
C VAL A 227 4.71 -3.95 -11.51
N GLN A 228 4.01 -4.23 -10.41
CA GLN A 228 2.62 -3.82 -10.26
C GLN A 228 2.45 -2.29 -10.31
N ILE A 229 3.38 -1.53 -9.75
CA ILE A 229 3.39 -0.05 -9.83
C ILE A 229 3.61 0.37 -11.29
N GLN A 230 4.45 -0.33 -12.06
CA GLN A 230 4.62 -0.06 -13.49
C GLN A 230 3.37 -0.36 -14.31
N CYS A 231 2.64 -1.43 -13.97
CA CYS A 231 1.36 -1.73 -14.60
C CYS A 231 0.31 -0.65 -14.28
N MET A 232 0.32 -0.11 -13.07
CA MET A 232 -0.48 1.07 -12.71
C MET A 232 -0.05 2.30 -13.51
N GLY A 233 1.25 2.61 -13.53
CA GLY A 233 1.82 3.73 -14.29
C GLY A 233 1.49 3.67 -15.77
N SER A 234 1.48 2.47 -16.35
CA SER A 234 1.05 2.24 -17.73
C SER A 234 -0.43 2.59 -17.90
N ALA A 235 -1.32 2.08 -17.04
CA ALA A 235 -2.74 2.42 -17.10
C ALA A 235 -2.99 3.94 -16.93
N GLN A 236 -2.22 4.60 -16.05
CA GLN A 236 -2.26 6.05 -15.83
C GLN A 236 -1.81 6.86 -17.06
N GLY A 237 -0.83 6.35 -17.82
CA GLY A 237 -0.25 7.00 -19.00
C GLY A 237 -0.91 6.60 -20.32
N TRP A 238 -1.91 5.71 -20.30
CA TRP A 238 -2.52 5.16 -21.50
C TRP A 238 -3.68 6.01 -22.03
N LEU A 239 -3.71 6.21 -23.35
CA LEU A 239 -4.88 6.73 -24.08
C LEU A 239 -5.42 5.64 -25.02
N ASP A 240 -6.68 5.26 -24.84
CA ASP A 240 -7.41 4.33 -25.70
C ASP A 240 -8.70 5.01 -26.17
N GLU A 241 -8.71 5.48 -27.42
CA GLU A 241 -9.84 6.19 -28.01
C GLU A 241 -11.03 5.26 -28.32
N GLU A 242 -10.79 3.96 -28.51
CA GLU A 242 -11.85 2.98 -28.78
C GLU A 242 -12.67 2.67 -27.53
N ASP A 243 -12.01 2.62 -26.36
CA ASP A 243 -12.62 2.40 -25.03
C ASP A 243 -12.86 3.71 -24.26
N ASN A 244 -12.72 4.87 -24.93
CA ASN A 244 -12.86 6.22 -24.37
C ASN A 244 -12.10 6.40 -23.03
N TRP A 245 -10.89 5.85 -22.97
CA TRP A 245 -10.00 5.95 -21.82
C TRP A 245 -8.93 7.01 -22.06
N ASP A 246 -8.92 8.01 -21.20
CA ASP A 246 -7.83 8.99 -21.10
C ASP A 246 -7.27 8.89 -19.67
N GLY A 247 -6.21 8.08 -19.52
CA GLY A 247 -5.53 7.86 -18.24
C GLY A 247 -5.06 9.17 -17.59
N PRO A 248 -4.32 10.04 -18.31
CA PRO A 248 -3.89 11.32 -17.77
C PRO A 248 -5.04 12.21 -17.27
N LYS A 249 -6.13 12.29 -18.02
CA LYS A 249 -7.34 13.02 -17.60
C LYS A 249 -8.00 12.39 -16.39
N TYR A 250 -8.15 11.06 -16.38
CA TYR A 250 -8.74 10.33 -15.27
C TYR A 250 -7.95 10.57 -13.98
N VAL A 251 -6.62 10.40 -14.02
CA VAL A 251 -5.75 10.64 -12.86
C VAL A 251 -5.91 12.05 -12.31
N ARG A 252 -5.97 13.06 -13.18
CA ARG A 252 -6.13 14.45 -12.77
C ARG A 252 -7.49 14.75 -12.14
N GLU A 253 -8.57 14.18 -12.68
CA GLU A 253 -9.94 14.60 -12.36
C GLU A 253 -10.65 13.67 -11.37
N LYS A 254 -10.17 12.42 -11.23
CA LYS A 254 -10.84 11.33 -10.52
C LYS A 254 -10.01 10.71 -9.38
N CYS A 255 -8.71 11.00 -9.28
CA CYS A 255 -7.87 10.43 -8.23
C CYS A 255 -7.55 11.42 -7.10
N TRP A 256 -7.78 10.99 -5.86
CA TRP A 256 -7.28 11.65 -4.66
C TRP A 256 -5.88 11.12 -4.32
N LEU A 257 -4.85 11.81 -4.81
CA LEU A 257 -3.47 11.37 -4.68
C LEU A 257 -2.72 12.17 -3.63
N LEU A 258 -1.95 11.47 -2.80
CA LEU A 258 -1.03 12.06 -1.83
C LEU A 258 0.41 11.72 -2.22
N SER A 259 1.35 12.65 -1.99
CA SER A 259 2.77 12.31 -2.10
C SER A 259 3.12 11.27 -1.04
N MET A 260 3.78 10.17 -1.43
CA MET A 260 4.25 9.18 -0.46
C MET A 260 5.26 9.79 0.52
N MET A 261 6.05 10.77 0.08
CA MET A 261 7.10 11.38 0.89
C MET A 261 6.51 12.14 2.08
N THR A 262 5.53 13.00 1.83
CA THR A 262 4.89 13.78 2.90
C THR A 262 3.76 13.03 3.59
N GLY A 263 3.08 12.13 2.89
CA GLY A 263 1.88 11.46 3.38
C GLY A 263 2.13 10.12 4.10
N ALA A 264 3.29 9.48 3.88
CA ALA A 264 3.61 8.16 4.43
C ALA A 264 5.05 8.01 4.98
N PHE A 265 6.01 8.77 4.43
CA PHE A 265 7.44 8.69 4.75
C PHE A 265 8.11 9.95 5.31
N PRO A 266 7.43 10.89 6.01
CA PRO A 266 8.13 12.08 6.50
C PRO A 266 9.20 11.74 7.56
N HIS A 267 8.98 10.69 8.35
CA HIS A 267 9.96 10.16 9.31
C HIS A 267 11.28 9.73 8.65
N GLU A 268 11.24 9.18 7.43
CA GLU A 268 12.44 8.84 6.66
C GLU A 268 13.21 10.12 6.30
N GLN A 269 12.53 11.15 5.80
CA GLN A 269 13.17 12.43 5.43
C GLN A 269 13.80 13.12 6.65
N MET A 270 13.09 13.12 7.78
CA MET A 270 13.55 13.78 9.02
C MET A 270 14.74 13.08 9.67
N THR A 271 15.05 11.84 9.27
CA THR A 271 16.14 11.04 9.83
C THR A 271 17.19 10.66 8.79
N ASN A 272 17.17 11.31 7.61
CA ASN A 272 18.05 10.99 6.49
C ASN A 272 18.04 9.50 6.13
N TRP A 273 16.85 8.89 6.12
CA TRP A 273 16.61 7.48 5.78
C TRP A 273 17.32 6.48 6.70
N SER A 274 17.66 6.90 7.92
CA SER A 274 18.32 6.04 8.90
C SER A 274 17.29 5.35 9.80
N GLY A 275 17.00 4.08 9.50
CA GLY A 275 16.13 3.25 10.34
C GLY A 275 16.62 3.13 11.78
N GLN A 276 17.93 3.04 12.01
CA GLN A 276 18.52 3.04 13.36
C GLN A 276 18.23 4.35 14.09
N ARG A 277 18.41 5.50 13.43
CA ARG A 277 18.09 6.80 14.04
C ARG A 277 16.62 6.91 14.40
N GLN A 278 15.72 6.42 13.54
CA GLN A 278 14.28 6.37 13.84
C GLN A 278 13.99 5.52 15.07
N PHE A 279 14.60 4.34 15.14
CA PHE A 279 14.43 3.42 16.27
C PHE A 279 14.93 4.04 17.58
N ASP A 280 16.13 4.61 17.58
CA ASP A 280 16.72 5.23 18.77
C ASP A 280 15.86 6.40 19.26
N LEU A 281 15.39 7.26 18.35
CA LEU A 281 14.50 8.38 18.68
C LEU A 281 13.16 7.93 19.25
N LEU A 282 12.52 6.94 18.61
CA LEU A 282 11.19 6.48 19.02
C LEU A 282 11.22 5.69 20.33
N LYS A 283 12.37 5.13 20.70
CA LYS A 283 12.59 4.46 21.98
C LYS A 283 12.80 5.42 23.16
N LEU A 284 13.08 6.70 22.91
CA LEU A 284 13.34 7.65 23.99
C LEU A 284 12.13 7.79 24.92
N PRO A 285 12.35 7.90 26.24
CA PRO A 285 11.28 8.25 27.16
C PRO A 285 10.84 9.70 26.92
N ILE A 286 9.53 9.93 27.05
CA ILE A 286 8.94 11.26 27.03
C ILE A 286 9.34 11.98 28.34
N PRO A 287 9.83 13.23 28.29
CA PRO A 287 10.19 13.99 29.50
C PRO A 287 9.03 14.09 30.48
N LYS A 288 9.29 13.91 31.78
CA LYS A 288 8.28 14.12 32.81
C LYS A 288 7.98 15.61 32.98
N THR A 289 6.87 15.92 33.63
CA THR A 289 6.51 17.31 33.94
C THR A 289 7.63 18.02 34.69
N GLY A 290 8.14 19.11 34.13
CA GLY A 290 9.24 19.90 34.70
C GLY A 290 10.64 19.47 34.26
N GLU A 291 10.79 18.36 33.55
CA GLU A 291 12.06 17.97 32.94
C GLU A 291 12.29 18.72 31.62
N LYS A 292 13.57 19.04 31.35
CA LYS A 292 13.95 19.69 30.09
C LYS A 292 14.08 18.63 28.99
N GLU A 293 13.43 18.88 27.86
CA GLU A 293 13.58 18.09 26.65
C GLU A 293 15.02 18.18 26.09
N SER A 294 15.62 17.04 25.75
CA SER A 294 16.86 16.96 24.98
C SER A 294 16.61 17.25 23.49
N GLU A 295 17.66 17.54 22.72
CA GLU A 295 17.51 17.75 21.26
C GLU A 295 16.92 16.53 20.55
N ASP A 296 17.32 15.33 20.96
CA ASP A 296 16.81 14.08 20.42
C ASP A 296 15.35 13.85 20.80
N GLN A 297 14.96 14.15 22.04
CA GLN A 297 13.55 14.10 22.44
C GLN A 297 12.71 15.11 21.66
N ALA A 298 13.24 16.31 21.41
CA ALA A 298 12.55 17.33 20.61
C ALA A 298 12.36 16.87 19.16
N LEU A 299 13.36 16.22 18.56
CA LEU A 299 13.24 15.64 17.22
C LEU A 299 12.26 14.47 17.20
N ALA A 300 12.30 13.58 18.19
CA ALA A 300 11.36 12.46 18.31
C ALA A 300 9.92 12.98 18.42
N ARG A 301 9.67 14.00 19.25
CA ARG A 301 8.39 14.68 19.35
C ARG A 301 7.93 15.25 18.02
N GLN A 302 8.81 15.99 17.32
CA GLN A 302 8.48 16.56 16.01
C GLN A 302 8.10 15.48 14.99
N ILE A 303 8.80 14.34 14.98
CA ILE A 303 8.46 13.21 14.11
C ILE A 303 7.05 12.68 14.44
N VAL A 304 6.75 12.45 15.71
CA VAL A 304 5.43 11.94 16.12
C VAL A 304 4.33 12.93 15.78
N GLU A 305 4.50 14.22 16.13
CA GLU A 305 3.55 15.28 15.81
C GLU A 305 3.32 15.36 14.29
N LYS A 306 4.39 15.31 13.48
CA LYS A 306 4.28 15.36 12.02
C LYS A 306 3.49 14.18 11.46
N LEU A 307 3.76 12.97 11.94
CA LEU A 307 3.07 11.76 11.51
C LEU A 307 1.60 11.77 11.88
N VAL A 308 1.30 12.13 13.13
CA VAL A 308 -0.07 12.09 13.66
C VAL A 308 -0.93 13.22 13.11
N ALA A 309 -0.39 14.45 13.03
CA ALA A 309 -1.16 15.63 12.66
C ALA A 309 -1.20 15.88 11.15
N ASP A 310 -0.11 15.63 10.43
CA ASP A 310 0.08 16.11 9.05
C ASP A 310 0.25 15.01 8.00
N SER A 311 0.33 13.74 8.42
CA SER A 311 0.57 12.60 7.51
C SER A 311 -0.63 11.67 7.50
N TRP A 312 -0.90 11.01 6.38
CA TRP A 312 -2.04 10.10 6.31
C TRP A 312 -1.71 8.77 6.99
N CYS A 313 -0.44 8.34 6.91
CA CYS A 313 0.05 7.18 7.63
C CYS A 313 1.55 7.25 7.92
N LEU A 314 2.07 6.27 8.65
CA LEU A 314 3.48 5.86 8.61
C LEU A 314 3.54 4.53 7.87
N LYS A 315 4.31 4.46 6.79
CA LYS A 315 4.58 3.20 6.09
C LYS A 315 5.92 2.61 6.53
N LEU A 316 5.88 1.46 7.21
CA LEU A 316 7.08 0.71 7.56
C LEU A 316 7.66 0.02 6.32
N GLY A 317 8.90 0.40 5.98
CA GLY A 317 9.73 -0.30 5.02
C GLY A 317 10.04 -1.72 5.50
N HIS A 318 10.00 -2.69 4.58
CA HIS A 318 10.42 -4.07 4.78
C HIS A 318 10.96 -4.62 3.45
N GLY A 319 11.74 -5.69 3.48
CA GLY A 319 12.17 -6.39 2.26
C GLY A 319 13.17 -5.57 1.44
N PHE A 320 12.82 -5.25 0.20
CA PHE A 320 13.73 -4.61 -0.77
C PHE A 320 14.22 -3.23 -0.31
N SER A 321 13.37 -2.45 0.36
CA SER A 321 13.72 -1.11 0.86
C SER A 321 14.91 -1.14 1.83
N ALA A 322 15.02 -2.17 2.67
CA ALA A 322 16.15 -2.29 3.60
C ALA A 322 17.49 -2.54 2.90
N LYS A 323 17.45 -3.27 1.78
CA LYS A 323 18.63 -3.52 0.96
C LYS A 323 19.06 -2.25 0.21
N LEU A 324 18.11 -1.41 -0.18
CA LEU A 324 18.38 -0.15 -0.89
C LEU A 324 19.13 0.88 -0.03
N PHE A 325 18.90 0.90 1.28
CA PHE A 325 19.52 1.88 2.18
C PHE A 325 20.67 1.29 3.03
N GLY A 326 21.09 0.05 2.76
CA GLY A 326 22.28 -0.56 3.37
C GLY A 326 22.16 -0.84 4.87
N GLY A 327 20.95 -0.86 5.43
CA GLY A 327 20.72 -1.05 6.87
C GLY A 327 19.29 -1.51 7.20
N ASP A 328 19.08 -1.88 8.46
CA ASP A 328 17.73 -2.22 8.91
C ASP A 328 16.82 -0.97 8.87
N THR A 329 15.64 -1.15 8.28
CA THR A 329 14.53 -0.19 8.39
C THR A 329 13.93 -0.22 9.79
N LEU A 330 13.16 0.81 10.16
CA LEU A 330 12.43 0.83 11.44
C LEU A 330 11.55 -0.41 11.64
N GLY A 331 10.85 -0.86 10.60
CA GLY A 331 10.03 -2.08 10.66
C GLY A 331 10.84 -3.33 10.96
N MET A 332 12.06 -3.44 10.42
CA MET A 332 12.98 -4.54 10.73
C MET A 332 13.54 -4.44 12.15
N LEU A 333 13.81 -3.24 12.66
CA LEU A 333 14.28 -3.06 14.03
C LEU A 333 13.17 -3.40 15.05
N TRP A 334 11.93 -2.97 14.81
CA TRP A 334 10.79 -3.39 15.63
C TRP A 334 10.50 -4.89 15.55
N ARG A 335 10.79 -5.54 14.42
CA ARG A 335 10.78 -7.00 14.32
C ARG A 335 11.85 -7.66 15.20
N LYS A 336 13.07 -7.11 15.22
CA LYS A 336 14.21 -7.65 15.99
C LYS A 336 14.08 -7.37 17.49
N HIS A 337 13.38 -6.30 17.86
CA HIS A 337 13.18 -5.85 19.22
C HIS A 337 11.68 -5.82 19.56
N ASP A 338 11.06 -7.00 19.72
CA ASP A 338 9.62 -7.07 20.01
C ASP A 338 9.25 -6.27 21.27
N GLY A 339 8.13 -5.55 21.20
CA GLY A 339 7.63 -4.67 22.25
C GLY A 339 8.13 -3.23 22.16
N SER A 340 9.29 -2.98 21.53
CA SER A 340 9.87 -1.63 21.40
C SER A 340 9.01 -0.65 20.58
N ASP A 341 8.08 -1.17 19.78
CA ASP A 341 7.14 -0.38 19.00
C ASP A 341 5.95 0.15 19.82
N CYS A 342 5.82 -0.27 21.09
CA CYS A 342 4.66 0.04 21.93
C CYS A 342 5.00 0.20 23.42
N GLU A 343 6.25 0.52 23.77
CA GLU A 343 6.64 0.76 25.17
C GLU A 343 5.93 2.01 25.71
N ASP A 344 5.28 1.87 26.86
CA ASP A 344 4.62 2.98 27.54
C ASP A 344 5.63 4.09 27.87
N GLU A 345 5.15 5.34 27.89
CA GLU A 345 5.96 6.53 28.16
C GLU A 345 7.11 6.78 27.16
N THR A 346 7.10 6.13 25.99
CA THR A 346 8.03 6.41 24.87
C THR A 346 7.32 7.07 23.69
N TYR A 347 8.09 7.62 22.75
CA TYR A 347 7.56 8.18 21.50
C TYR A 347 6.92 7.11 20.60
N ALA A 348 7.44 5.87 20.60
CA ALA A 348 6.80 4.73 19.93
C ALA A 348 5.44 4.41 20.57
N GLY A 349 5.38 4.38 21.91
CA GLY A 349 4.13 4.24 22.65
C GLY A 349 3.12 5.34 22.31
N TRP A 350 3.57 6.58 22.17
CA TRP A 350 2.71 7.69 21.73
C TRP A 350 2.14 7.48 20.32
N LEU A 351 2.93 7.01 19.35
CA LEU A 351 2.39 6.66 18.02
C LEU A 351 1.27 5.63 18.11
N ARG A 352 1.47 4.55 18.89
CA ARG A 352 0.47 3.50 19.09
C ARG A 352 -0.80 4.00 19.76
N TRP A 353 -0.64 4.86 20.76
CA TRP A 353 -1.77 5.51 21.40
C TRP A 353 -2.52 6.41 20.40
N ALA A 354 -1.80 7.17 19.58
CA ALA A 354 -2.39 8.10 18.62
C ALA A 354 -3.18 7.41 17.51
N GLU A 355 -2.75 6.23 17.02
CA GLU A 355 -3.48 5.47 15.99
C GLU A 355 -4.96 5.24 16.34
N ILE A 356 -5.26 5.04 17.62
CA ILE A 356 -6.59 4.71 18.12
C ILE A 356 -7.32 5.93 18.68
N ASN A 357 -6.59 6.84 19.34
CA ASN A 357 -7.19 7.89 20.16
C ASN A 357 -7.18 9.27 19.51
N CYS A 358 -6.41 9.47 18.44
CA CYS A 358 -6.34 10.75 17.75
C CYS A 358 -7.14 10.75 16.44
N ARG A 359 -7.72 11.90 16.15
CA ARG A 359 -8.30 12.23 14.84
C ARG A 359 -7.74 13.58 14.41
N GLN A 360 -7.27 13.66 13.18
CA GLN A 360 -6.76 14.92 12.62
C GLN A 360 -7.87 15.97 12.56
N GLN A 361 -7.53 17.20 12.94
CA GLN A 361 -8.46 18.34 12.87
C GLN A 361 -8.63 18.85 11.44
N HIS A 362 -7.62 18.63 10.60
CA HIS A 362 -7.60 19.03 9.20
C HIS A 362 -7.41 17.81 8.32
N VAL A 363 -8.09 17.81 7.19
CA VAL A 363 -7.95 16.77 6.17
C VAL A 363 -6.77 17.11 5.27
N ILE A 364 -5.93 16.12 5.00
CA ILE A 364 -4.86 16.22 4.00
C ILE A 364 -5.49 16.20 2.60
N GLY A 365 -5.48 17.36 1.93
CA GLY A 365 -6.00 17.51 0.57
C GLY A 365 -5.15 16.77 -0.48
N PRO A 366 -5.73 16.46 -1.66
CA PRO A 366 -5.01 15.80 -2.72
C PRO A 366 -3.98 16.75 -3.34
N MET A 367 -2.90 16.18 -3.87
CA MET A 367 -1.96 16.93 -4.68
C MET A 367 -2.61 17.41 -5.97
N LYS A 368 -2.13 18.54 -6.50
CA LYS A 368 -2.56 19.02 -7.82
C LYS A 368 -1.78 18.29 -8.90
N VAL A 369 -2.50 17.62 -9.78
CA VAL A 369 -1.94 16.98 -10.97
C VAL A 369 -2.12 17.93 -12.16
N PRO A 370 -1.05 18.43 -12.79
CA PRO A 370 -1.14 19.23 -14.01
C PRO A 370 -1.62 18.37 -15.20
N VAL A 371 -1.91 19.03 -16.32
CA VAL A 371 -2.10 18.32 -17.59
C VAL A 371 -0.75 17.74 -18.02
N TYR A 372 -0.77 16.48 -18.47
CA TYR A 372 0.40 15.80 -19.03
C TYR A 372 -0.03 14.90 -20.20
N GLU A 373 0.89 14.65 -21.13
CA GLU A 373 0.63 13.83 -22.31
C GLU A 373 0.63 12.33 -21.96
N PRO A 374 -0.21 11.52 -22.62
CA PRO A 374 -0.14 10.07 -22.49
C PRO A 374 1.20 9.56 -23.03
N THR A 375 1.77 8.57 -22.34
CA THR A 375 3.02 7.90 -22.71
C THR A 375 2.78 6.73 -23.67
N MET A 376 1.52 6.28 -23.83
CA MET A 376 1.11 5.27 -24.80
C MET A 376 -0.26 5.58 -25.39
N ARG A 377 -0.44 5.25 -26.68
CA ARG A 377 -1.71 5.40 -27.40
C ARG A 377 -2.05 4.10 -28.12
N GLY A 378 -3.27 3.62 -27.97
CA GLY A 378 -3.78 2.45 -28.68
C GLY A 378 -4.82 1.67 -27.90
N LYS A 379 -5.37 0.62 -28.51
CA LYS A 379 -6.32 -0.27 -27.87
C LYS A 379 -5.66 -1.06 -26.73
N LEU A 380 -6.16 -0.92 -25.50
CA LEU A 380 -5.63 -1.60 -24.31
C LEU A 380 -6.46 -2.82 -23.93
N LEU A 381 -7.78 -2.67 -23.90
CA LEU A 381 -8.69 -3.76 -23.55
C LEU A 381 -9.21 -4.44 -24.83
N PRO A 382 -9.44 -5.76 -24.82
CA PRO A 382 -9.85 -6.53 -26.00
C PRO A 382 -11.22 -6.13 -26.56
#